data_AF-A0A0V8RWZ3-F1
#
_entry.id   AF-A0A0V8RWZ3-F1
#
_cell.length_a   1.000
_cell.length_b   1.000
_cell.length_c   1.000
_cell.angle_alpha   90.00
_cell.angle_beta   90.00
_cell.angle_gamma   90.00
#
_symmetry.space_group_name_H-M   'P 1'
#
loop_
_entity.id
_entity.type
_entity.pdbx_description
1 polymer ?
#
loop_
_entity_poly.entity_id
_entity_poly.type
_entity_poly.pdbx_seq_one_letter_code
_entity_poly.pdbx_strand_id
1 'polypeptide(L)'
;MEQEGGSSVPAEVTGCRVYVNTLAEARPVVVADCAAAGTVDSRGEALKALQGLLGLLSRELSLRLEPEGPESYEAEPLARRRYTVHILRLRGGGEARLVEARGGVLAAALVAPLDAVPGAREALAGGAVEVGEAPRPPVLLRRPILEPDGEPAGQGRIPRFVTYAVEGLPARAPRAWEILVHTPGGRRRLGQELIEERAGWRLLYLHCVTGWSVGPRKWLAAPLGEVLRAARAPLPGDGWLLARSAGGYSAVLPLPLALEAAYLAVGLEEGPLPLERGAPVRLLAPTLYGWKSVKWLREIHVLESYVDGYWEARGYHERGLVAAEERFKLRNPGLLEDHALKPPEPR
;
A
#
# COMPACT_ATOMS: atom_id res chain seq x y z
N MET A 1 -31.91 -14.23 32.27
CA MET A 1 -30.91 -14.94 31.44
C MET A 1 -29.89 -13.89 31.05
N GLU A 2 -28.89 -13.76 31.90
CA GLU A 2 -27.83 -12.76 31.83
C GLU A 2 -27.05 -12.95 30.54
N GLN A 3 -26.80 -11.86 29.81
CA GLN A 3 -25.78 -11.86 28.77
C GLN A 3 -24.43 -11.97 29.49
N GLU A 4 -23.73 -13.08 29.28
CA GLU A 4 -22.33 -13.20 29.68
C GLU A 4 -21.54 -12.06 29.03
N GLY A 5 -21.06 -11.13 29.86
CA GLY A 5 -20.12 -10.11 29.45
C GLY A 5 -18.81 -10.77 29.07
N GLY A 6 -18.62 -11.02 27.78
CA GLY A 6 -17.33 -11.45 27.24
C GLY A 6 -16.30 -10.37 27.55
N SER A 7 -15.34 -10.69 28.42
CA SER A 7 -14.19 -9.83 28.69
C SER A 7 -13.47 -9.56 27.37
N SER A 8 -13.43 -8.31 26.92
CA SER A 8 -12.59 -7.89 25.80
C SER A 8 -11.12 -8.17 26.16
N VAL A 9 -10.39 -8.85 25.26
CA VAL A 9 -8.96 -9.08 25.42
C VAL A 9 -8.23 -7.86 24.84
N PRO A 10 -7.38 -7.17 25.63
CA PRO A 10 -6.75 -5.96 25.15
C PRO A 10 -5.86 -6.17 23.94
N ALA A 11 -5.72 -5.12 23.11
CA ALA A 11 -4.86 -5.16 21.94
C ALA A 11 -3.39 -5.46 22.30
N GLU A 12 -2.81 -6.47 21.64
CA GLU A 12 -1.42 -6.87 21.84
C GLU A 12 -0.75 -7.24 20.51
N VAL A 13 0.51 -6.84 20.36
CA VAL A 13 1.36 -7.23 19.22
C VAL A 13 2.13 -8.49 19.59
N THR A 14 1.94 -9.56 18.82
CA THR A 14 2.40 -10.90 19.17
C THR A 14 3.65 -11.36 18.42
N GLY A 15 4.00 -10.71 17.31
CA GLY A 15 5.19 -11.03 16.52
C GLY A 15 5.36 -10.12 15.32
N CYS A 16 6.60 -9.96 14.84
CA CYS A 16 6.93 -9.06 13.74
C CYS A 16 7.96 -9.67 12.79
N ARG A 17 7.73 -9.49 11.49
CA ARG A 17 8.79 -9.57 10.48
C ARG A 17 9.37 -8.17 10.27
N VAL A 18 10.63 -7.99 10.65
CA VAL A 18 11.37 -6.74 10.41
C VAL A 18 12.22 -6.88 9.14
N TYR A 19 12.50 -5.81 8.40
CA TYR A 19 13.43 -5.85 7.27
C TYR A 19 13.77 -4.43 6.81
N VAL A 20 14.82 -4.31 6.00
CA VAL A 20 15.08 -3.05 5.27
C VAL A 20 14.39 -3.07 3.94
N ASN A 21 13.64 -2.01 3.68
CA ASN A 21 13.06 -1.76 2.39
C ASN A 21 13.76 -0.56 1.72
N THR A 22 14.41 -0.83 0.59
CA THR A 22 15.08 0.19 -0.23
C THR A 22 14.23 0.69 -1.39
N LEU A 23 13.02 0.14 -1.56
CA LEU A 23 12.12 0.42 -2.68
C LEU A 23 10.83 1.14 -2.24
N ALA A 24 10.45 1.07 -0.96
CA ALA A 24 9.24 1.70 -0.42
C ALA A 24 9.24 3.23 -0.60
N GLU A 25 10.38 3.87 -0.37
CA GLU A 25 10.55 5.33 -0.40
C GLU A 25 11.89 5.75 -1.05
N ALA A 26 12.17 7.05 -1.11
CA ALA A 26 13.42 7.59 -1.63
C ALA A 26 14.66 7.15 -0.84
N ARG A 27 14.51 6.93 0.48
CA ARG A 27 15.58 6.49 1.37
C ARG A 27 15.25 5.10 1.94
N PRO A 28 16.27 4.29 2.27
CA PRO A 28 16.05 3.02 2.97
C PRO A 28 15.29 3.22 4.29
N VAL A 29 14.31 2.37 4.52
CA VAL A 29 13.53 2.35 5.76
C VAL A 29 13.60 0.98 6.42
N VAL A 30 13.54 0.96 7.74
CA VAL A 30 13.23 -0.24 8.53
C VAL A 30 11.72 -0.37 8.57
N VAL A 31 11.23 -1.56 8.21
CA VAL A 31 9.81 -1.91 8.26
C VAL A 31 9.63 -3.05 9.26
N ALA A 32 8.65 -2.96 10.15
CA ALA A 32 8.14 -4.09 10.91
C ALA A 32 6.69 -4.36 10.48
N ASP A 33 6.41 -5.52 9.89
CA ASP A 33 5.05 -6.01 9.57
C ASP A 33 4.66 -7.02 10.66
N CYS A 34 3.65 -6.70 11.46
CA CYS A 34 3.40 -7.37 12.72
C CYS A 34 2.00 -7.97 12.84
N ALA A 35 1.94 -9.16 13.44
CA ALA A 35 0.72 -9.76 13.93
C ALA A 35 0.27 -9.06 15.21
N ALA A 36 -1.04 -8.81 15.31
CA ALA A 36 -1.65 -8.21 16.47
C ALA A 36 -3.08 -8.75 16.64
N ALA A 37 -3.50 -8.92 17.89
CA ALA A 37 -4.79 -9.48 18.25
C ALA A 37 -5.44 -8.66 19.37
N GLY A 38 -6.66 -9.02 19.76
CA GLY A 38 -7.44 -8.30 20.76
C GLY A 38 -8.31 -7.18 20.16
N THR A 39 -8.87 -6.37 21.05
CA THR A 39 -9.78 -5.26 20.73
C THR A 39 -9.15 -3.94 21.20
N VAL A 40 -9.67 -2.80 20.73
CA VAL A 40 -9.26 -1.49 21.23
C VAL A 40 -10.50 -0.77 21.73
N ASP A 41 -10.62 -0.64 23.05
CA ASP A 41 -11.78 0.02 23.67
C ASP A 41 -11.53 1.51 23.90
N SER A 42 -10.26 1.96 23.80
CA SER A 42 -9.89 3.37 23.94
C SER A 42 -8.59 3.74 23.23
N ARG A 43 -8.42 5.04 22.93
CA ARG A 43 -7.16 5.61 22.42
C ARG A 43 -5.95 5.30 23.32
N GLY A 44 -6.16 5.24 24.65
CA GLY A 44 -5.11 4.90 25.61
C GLY A 44 -4.66 3.45 25.52
N GLU A 45 -5.56 2.54 25.13
CA GLU A 45 -5.24 1.14 24.88
C GLU A 45 -4.47 0.97 23.57
N ALA A 46 -4.90 1.63 22.49
CA ALA A 46 -4.14 1.67 21.25
C ALA A 46 -2.72 2.18 21.47
N LEU A 47 -2.56 3.22 22.29
CA LEU A 47 -1.25 3.75 22.65
C LEU A 47 -0.40 2.71 23.40
N LYS A 48 -0.98 1.98 24.37
CA LYS A 48 -0.27 0.90 25.09
C LYS A 48 0.18 -0.20 24.14
N ALA A 49 -0.68 -0.63 23.21
CA ALA A 49 -0.33 -1.62 22.20
C ALA A 49 0.83 -1.14 21.30
N LEU A 50 0.79 0.13 20.85
CA LEU A 50 1.86 0.74 20.05
C LEU A 50 3.16 0.88 20.84
N GLN A 51 3.10 1.26 22.11
CA GLN A 51 4.28 1.29 23.00
C GLN A 51 4.83 -0.11 23.24
N GLY A 52 3.97 -1.12 23.36
CA GLY A 52 4.33 -2.53 23.46
C GLY A 52 5.10 -3.00 22.22
N LEU A 53 4.66 -2.61 21.01
CA LEU A 53 5.41 -2.84 19.77
C LEU A 53 6.81 -2.23 19.81
N LEU A 54 6.95 -0.97 20.23
CA LEU A 54 8.27 -0.33 20.34
C LEU A 54 9.16 -1.08 21.35
N GLY A 55 8.59 -1.48 22.49
CA GLY A 55 9.29 -2.24 23.52
C GLY A 55 9.75 -3.62 23.04
N LEU A 56 8.91 -4.33 22.28
CA LEU A 56 9.24 -5.61 21.65
C LEU A 56 10.44 -5.43 20.70
N LEU A 57 10.37 -4.50 19.76
CA LEU A 57 11.45 -4.26 18.80
C LEU A 57 12.75 -3.78 19.48
N SER A 58 12.64 -2.96 20.52
CA SER A 58 13.80 -2.48 21.27
C SER A 58 14.50 -3.60 22.03
N ARG A 59 13.73 -4.55 22.59
CA ARG A 59 14.28 -5.69 23.35
C ARG A 59 14.84 -6.78 22.45
N GLU A 60 14.10 -7.19 21.42
CA GLU A 60 14.50 -8.34 20.58
C GLU A 60 15.60 -7.97 19.57
N LEU A 61 15.63 -6.72 19.10
CA LEU A 61 16.54 -6.28 18.03
C LEU A 61 17.50 -5.16 18.48
N SER A 62 17.50 -4.78 19.77
CA SER A 62 18.32 -3.69 20.31
C SER A 62 18.15 -2.35 19.58
N LEU A 63 16.98 -2.13 18.96
CA LEU A 63 16.66 -0.89 18.28
C LEU A 63 16.34 0.21 19.28
N ARG A 64 16.79 1.44 19.01
CA ARG A 64 16.38 2.61 19.81
C ARG A 64 15.24 3.34 19.11
N LEU A 65 14.01 3.06 19.55
CA LEU A 65 12.78 3.64 19.03
C LEU A 65 12.13 4.52 20.11
N GLU A 66 12.20 5.84 19.93
CA GLU A 66 11.59 6.80 20.86
C GLU A 66 10.34 7.41 20.23
N PRO A 67 9.19 7.45 20.92
CA PRO A 67 8.04 8.20 20.43
C PRO A 67 8.32 9.72 20.46
N GLU A 68 7.78 10.46 19.49
CA GLU A 68 7.89 11.94 19.43
C GLU A 68 7.15 12.61 20.61
N GLY A 69 6.10 11.95 21.10
CA GLY A 69 5.34 12.35 22.27
C GLY A 69 4.47 11.21 22.77
N PRO A 70 3.78 11.37 23.91
CA PRO A 70 2.95 10.33 24.50
C PRO A 70 1.62 10.12 23.75
N GLU A 71 1.43 10.73 22.58
CA GLU A 71 0.15 10.78 21.90
C GLU A 71 0.12 9.81 20.70
N SER A 72 -0.83 8.89 20.70
CA SER A 72 -1.33 8.26 19.47
C SER A 72 -2.40 9.17 18.87
N TYR A 73 -2.66 9.18 17.57
CA TYR A 73 -3.86 9.84 17.01
C TYR A 73 -4.58 8.93 16.03
N GLU A 74 -5.89 9.13 15.89
CA GLU A 74 -6.71 8.39 14.95
C GLU A 74 -6.68 9.09 13.59
N ALA A 75 -6.40 8.35 12.53
CA ALA A 75 -6.76 8.81 11.20
C ALA A 75 -8.30 8.79 11.08
N GLU A 76 -8.87 9.90 10.58
CA GLU A 76 -10.31 10.08 10.33
C GLU A 76 -10.97 8.79 9.81
N PRO A 77 -12.20 8.47 10.25
CA PRO A 77 -12.82 7.20 9.95
C PRO A 77 -12.88 6.89 8.46
N LEU A 78 -12.18 5.84 8.06
CA LEU A 78 -12.09 5.43 6.67
C LEU A 78 -13.32 4.63 6.29
N ALA A 79 -13.81 4.86 5.07
CA ALA A 79 -14.88 4.07 4.47
C ALA A 79 -16.15 4.01 5.34
N ARG A 80 -16.59 5.18 5.82
CA ARG A 80 -17.78 5.37 6.69
C ARG A 80 -17.63 4.71 8.08
N ARG A 81 -16.50 4.97 8.78
CA ARG A 81 -16.23 4.49 10.16
C ARG A 81 -16.09 2.99 10.31
N ARG A 82 -15.63 2.30 9.25
CA ARG A 82 -15.41 0.83 9.31
C ARG A 82 -14.03 0.44 9.80
N TYR A 83 -13.07 1.35 9.66
CA TYR A 83 -11.68 1.16 10.08
C TYR A 83 -11.20 2.37 10.86
N THR A 84 -10.41 2.11 11.88
CA THR A 84 -9.67 3.12 12.64
C THR A 84 -8.18 2.78 12.52
N VAL A 85 -7.35 3.80 12.26
CA VAL A 85 -5.90 3.66 12.23
C VAL A 85 -5.32 4.54 13.33
N HIS A 86 -4.73 3.91 14.34
CA HIS A 86 -4.03 4.58 15.43
C HIS A 86 -2.57 4.76 15.04
N ILE A 87 -2.05 5.97 15.16
CA ILE A 87 -0.70 6.33 14.71
C ILE A 87 0.10 6.93 15.87
N LEU A 88 1.27 6.37 16.15
CA LEU A 88 2.27 6.91 17.08
C LEU A 88 3.51 7.33 16.29
N ARG A 89 3.88 8.61 16.35
CA ARG A 89 5.07 9.12 15.64
C ARG A 89 6.35 8.84 16.40
N LEU A 90 7.42 8.66 15.65
CA LEU A 90 8.75 8.39 16.20
C LEU A 90 9.65 9.62 16.08
N ARG A 91 10.48 9.83 17.10
CA ARG A 91 11.56 10.81 17.08
C ARG A 91 12.56 10.43 16.00
N GLY A 92 13.00 11.41 15.22
CA GLY A 92 13.85 11.18 14.04
C GLY A 92 13.06 10.81 12.76
N GLY A 93 11.74 10.69 12.87
CA GLY A 93 10.84 10.42 11.76
C GLY A 93 10.43 8.95 11.68
N GLY A 94 9.28 8.71 11.04
CA GLY A 94 8.63 7.41 11.04
C GLY A 94 7.42 7.35 11.96
N GLU A 95 6.76 6.21 11.94
CA GLU A 95 5.51 5.99 12.66
C GLU A 95 5.29 4.50 12.93
N ALA A 96 4.64 4.22 14.06
CA ALA A 96 4.01 2.95 14.36
C ALA A 96 2.50 3.08 14.17
N ARG A 97 1.87 2.03 13.66
CA ARG A 97 0.45 1.99 13.33
C ARG A 97 -0.22 0.74 13.86
N LEU A 98 -1.43 0.91 14.35
CA LEU A 98 -2.33 -0.17 14.74
C LEU A 98 -3.63 0.04 13.98
N VAL A 99 -4.04 -0.97 13.20
CA VAL A 99 -5.26 -0.91 12.40
C VAL A 99 -6.30 -1.80 13.05
N GLU A 100 -7.51 -1.30 13.20
CA GLU A 100 -8.64 -2.08 13.69
C GLU A 100 -9.88 -1.95 12.79
N ALA A 101 -10.73 -2.98 12.83
CA ALA A 101 -12.04 -2.99 12.19
C ALA A 101 -13.03 -3.80 13.03
N ARG A 102 -14.28 -3.31 13.13
CA ARG A 102 -15.40 -4.02 13.78
C ARG A 102 -15.07 -4.57 15.19
N GLY A 103 -14.30 -3.82 15.97
CA GLY A 103 -13.94 -4.19 17.35
C GLY A 103 -12.78 -5.17 17.46
N GLY A 104 -12.02 -5.44 16.40
CA GLY A 104 -10.81 -6.27 16.45
C GLY A 104 -9.64 -5.64 15.71
N VAL A 105 -8.44 -5.84 16.24
CA VAL A 105 -7.19 -5.43 15.58
C VAL A 105 -6.97 -6.29 14.33
N LEU A 106 -6.60 -5.66 13.22
CA LEU A 106 -6.27 -6.35 11.97
C LEU A 106 -4.77 -6.62 11.84
N ALA A 107 -3.95 -5.61 12.15
CA ALA A 107 -2.50 -5.66 12.01
C ALA A 107 -1.84 -4.50 12.77
N ALA A 108 -0.55 -4.65 13.06
CA ALA A 108 0.33 -3.55 13.46
C ALA A 108 1.48 -3.41 12.47
N ALA A 109 2.01 -2.19 12.30
CA ALA A 109 3.16 -1.95 11.46
C ALA A 109 4.03 -0.82 12.01
N LEU A 110 5.33 -0.84 11.74
CA LEU A 110 6.24 0.27 12.00
C LEU A 110 7.07 0.56 10.77
N VAL A 111 7.23 1.85 10.45
CA VAL A 111 8.18 2.31 9.42
C VAL A 111 9.01 3.44 9.99
N ALA A 112 10.33 3.31 9.89
CA ALA A 112 11.26 4.35 10.30
C ALA A 112 12.44 4.47 9.32
N PRO A 113 12.99 5.67 9.09
CA PRO A 113 14.21 5.83 8.30
C PRO A 113 15.36 5.02 8.89
N LEU A 114 16.10 4.30 8.05
CA LEU A 114 17.19 3.44 8.53
C LEU A 114 18.28 4.19 9.31
N ASP A 115 18.54 5.44 8.91
CA ASP A 115 19.48 6.35 9.55
C ASP A 115 18.97 6.95 10.87
N ALA A 116 17.66 6.91 11.10
CA ALA A 116 17.03 7.41 12.32
C ALA A 116 16.85 6.33 13.40
N VAL A 117 17.21 5.07 13.12
CA VAL A 117 17.09 3.95 14.08
C VAL A 117 18.49 3.44 14.46
N PRO A 118 19.09 3.96 15.54
CA PRO A 118 20.36 3.44 16.06
C PRO A 118 20.25 1.94 16.37
N GLY A 119 21.28 1.17 16.00
CA GLY A 119 21.31 -0.29 16.16
C GLY A 119 20.70 -1.04 14.96
N ALA A 120 19.97 -0.38 14.07
CA ALA A 120 19.35 -1.06 12.93
C ALA A 120 20.41 -1.66 12.00
N ARG A 121 21.45 -0.90 11.61
CA ARG A 121 22.49 -1.41 10.69
C ARG A 121 23.22 -2.61 11.26
N GLU A 122 23.50 -2.60 12.56
CA GLU A 122 24.17 -3.68 13.28
C GLU A 122 23.29 -4.92 13.39
N ALA A 123 22.01 -4.74 13.76
CA ALA A 123 21.03 -5.83 13.81
C ALA A 123 20.90 -6.53 12.45
N LEU A 124 20.91 -5.74 11.37
CA LEU A 124 20.75 -6.22 10.00
C LEU A 124 22.02 -6.86 9.42
N ALA A 125 23.21 -6.38 9.81
CA ALA A 125 24.49 -6.94 9.37
C ALA A 125 24.77 -8.33 9.99
N GLY A 126 24.18 -8.63 11.15
CA GLY A 126 24.26 -9.92 11.82
C GLY A 126 23.41 -11.04 11.21
N GLY A 127 22.74 -10.81 10.07
CA GLY A 127 21.80 -11.75 9.48
C GLY A 127 20.47 -11.86 10.23
N ALA A 128 20.22 -11.00 11.22
CA ALA A 128 18.99 -11.00 11.99
C ALA A 128 17.95 -10.07 11.36
N VAL A 129 17.12 -10.62 10.49
CA VAL A 129 15.70 -10.56 10.81
C VAL A 129 14.98 -11.88 10.54
N GLU A 130 14.66 -12.55 11.64
CA GLU A 130 13.38 -13.18 11.95
C GLU A 130 13.42 -13.43 13.47
N VAL A 131 12.49 -12.87 14.27
CA VAL A 131 12.29 -13.36 15.65
C VAL A 131 10.79 -13.42 15.96
N GLY A 132 10.31 -14.65 16.13
CA GLY A 132 8.90 -15.08 16.15
C GLY A 132 8.39 -15.47 14.74
N GLU A 133 7.27 -16.19 14.66
CA GLU A 133 6.55 -16.40 13.38
C GLU A 133 5.30 -15.51 13.27
N ALA A 134 5.22 -14.74 12.16
CA ALA A 134 4.08 -14.50 11.27
C ALA A 134 4.48 -13.38 10.26
N PRO A 135 4.32 -13.55 8.93
CA PRO A 135 2.98 -13.55 8.34
C PRO A 135 2.77 -14.52 7.14
N ARG A 136 1.52 -14.96 6.91
CA ARG A 136 0.99 -15.25 5.56
C ARG A 136 -0.32 -14.47 5.42
N PRO A 137 -0.66 -13.89 4.26
CA PRO A 137 -0.60 -14.53 2.94
C PRO A 137 0.15 -13.72 1.86
N PRO A 138 0.67 -14.42 0.83
CA PRO A 138 0.29 -14.02 -0.51
C PRO A 138 -0.25 -15.25 -1.24
N VAL A 139 -1.49 -15.63 -0.93
CA VAL A 139 -2.26 -16.37 -1.92
C VAL A 139 -3.14 -15.32 -2.59
N LEU A 140 -2.86 -15.01 -3.85
CA LEU A 140 -3.75 -14.23 -4.70
C LEU A 140 -4.97 -15.10 -4.98
N LEU A 141 -5.88 -15.18 -4.01
CA LEU A 141 -6.83 -16.28 -3.88
C LEU A 141 -7.86 -16.39 -5.01
N ARG A 142 -8.00 -15.36 -5.85
CA ARG A 142 -8.98 -15.32 -6.93
C ARG A 142 -8.49 -14.43 -8.08
N ARG A 143 -8.91 -14.78 -9.29
CA ARG A 143 -9.00 -13.83 -10.40
C ARG A 143 -9.93 -12.70 -9.97
N PRO A 144 -9.51 -11.42 -10.00
CA PRO A 144 -10.33 -10.33 -9.48
C PRO A 144 -11.57 -10.14 -10.34
N ILE A 145 -12.71 -9.83 -9.70
CA ILE A 145 -13.80 -9.15 -10.38
C ILE A 145 -13.30 -7.73 -10.62
N LEU A 146 -12.96 -7.43 -11.87
CA LEU A 146 -12.27 -6.20 -12.25
C LEU A 146 -13.16 -4.97 -12.06
N GLU A 147 -14.47 -5.10 -12.24
CA GLU A 147 -15.42 -4.00 -12.01
C GLU A 147 -16.64 -4.50 -11.23
N PRO A 148 -16.96 -3.91 -10.06
CA PRO A 148 -18.22 -4.20 -9.39
C PRO A 148 -19.40 -3.54 -10.13
N ASP A 149 -20.53 -4.23 -10.19
CA ASP A 149 -21.79 -3.62 -10.62
C ASP A 149 -22.20 -2.54 -9.60
N GLY A 150 -22.12 -1.26 -10.01
CA GLY A 150 -22.50 -0.13 -9.18
C GLY A 150 -21.36 0.48 -8.34
N GLU A 151 -21.71 1.20 -7.27
CA GLU A 151 -20.71 1.83 -6.41
C GLU A 151 -20.06 0.78 -5.47
N PRO A 152 -18.72 0.65 -5.44
CA PRO A 152 -18.08 -0.34 -4.60
C PRO A 152 -18.37 -0.15 -3.11
N ALA A 153 -18.34 -1.25 -2.35
CA ALA A 153 -18.68 -1.26 -0.94
C ALA A 153 -17.91 -0.20 -0.11
N GLY A 154 -18.69 0.54 0.67
CA GLY A 154 -18.35 1.78 1.40
C GLY A 154 -17.38 2.73 0.70
N GLN A 155 -17.56 2.88 -0.60
CA GLN A 155 -17.24 4.09 -1.32
C GLN A 155 -18.45 5.04 -1.37
N GLY A 156 -18.17 6.33 -1.59
CA GLY A 156 -19.17 7.35 -1.91
C GLY A 156 -18.65 8.24 -3.04
N ARG A 157 -19.51 8.52 -4.03
CA ARG A 157 -19.10 9.30 -5.20
C ARG A 157 -18.95 10.77 -4.82
N ILE A 158 -17.84 11.37 -5.22
CA ILE A 158 -17.59 12.81 -5.05
C ILE A 158 -17.39 13.49 -6.41
N PRO A 159 -17.75 14.78 -6.54
CA PRO A 159 -17.75 15.47 -7.83
C PRO A 159 -16.37 15.94 -8.28
N ARG A 160 -15.37 15.96 -7.39
CA ARG A 160 -14.02 16.47 -7.68
C ARG A 160 -12.98 15.58 -7.04
N PHE A 161 -11.82 15.50 -7.67
CA PHE A 161 -10.68 14.80 -7.09
C PHE A 161 -10.13 15.52 -5.87
N VAL A 162 -9.89 14.77 -4.79
CA VAL A 162 -9.02 15.20 -3.69
C VAL A 162 -7.57 14.93 -4.09
N THR A 163 -6.68 15.89 -3.84
CA THR A 163 -5.25 15.75 -4.16
C THR A 163 -4.50 15.28 -2.92
N TYR A 164 -3.99 14.05 -2.97
CA TYR A 164 -3.03 13.53 -2.01
C TYR A 164 -1.64 13.48 -2.65
N ALA A 165 -0.61 13.90 -1.92
CA ALA A 165 0.78 13.82 -2.34
C ALA A 165 1.68 13.73 -1.09
N VAL A 166 2.08 12.50 -0.72
CA VAL A 166 2.92 12.27 0.46
C VAL A 166 4.29 12.95 0.33
N GLU A 167 4.74 13.15 -0.90
CA GLU A 167 6.03 13.75 -1.27
C GLU A 167 5.94 15.27 -1.49
N GLY A 168 4.75 15.85 -1.31
CA GLY A 168 4.42 17.18 -1.82
C GLY A 168 4.18 17.19 -3.33
N LEU A 169 3.81 18.37 -3.85
CA LEU A 169 3.62 18.57 -5.29
C LEU A 169 4.96 19.00 -5.91
N PRO A 170 5.41 18.37 -7.02
CA PRO A 170 6.54 18.88 -7.79
C PRO A 170 6.25 20.31 -8.25
N ALA A 171 7.29 21.16 -8.25
CA ALA A 171 7.15 22.53 -8.73
C ALA A 171 6.93 22.62 -10.25
N ARG A 172 7.40 21.62 -11.02
CA ARG A 172 7.27 21.54 -12.48
C ARG A 172 7.29 20.11 -12.99
N ALA A 173 6.55 19.83 -14.08
CA ALA A 173 6.76 18.62 -14.87
C ALA A 173 8.05 18.78 -15.71
N PRO A 174 8.93 17.76 -15.77
CA PRO A 174 10.04 17.74 -16.72
C PRO A 174 9.53 17.74 -18.16
N ARG A 175 10.29 18.38 -19.05
CA ARG A 175 9.95 18.53 -20.48
C ARG A 175 10.12 17.26 -21.31
N ALA A 176 11.03 16.38 -20.89
CA ALA A 176 11.26 15.07 -21.46
C ALA A 176 11.13 14.05 -20.33
N TRP A 177 10.25 13.07 -20.51
CA TRP A 177 9.97 12.07 -19.49
C TRP A 177 10.26 10.67 -20.01
N GLU A 178 11.08 9.96 -19.26
CA GLU A 178 11.40 8.56 -19.51
C GLU A 178 10.97 7.73 -18.31
N ILE A 179 10.49 6.51 -18.55
CA ILE A 179 10.29 5.52 -17.50
C ILE A 179 11.38 4.45 -17.63
N LEU A 180 12.10 4.19 -16.54
CA LEU A 180 13.07 3.11 -16.48
C LEU A 180 12.37 1.82 -16.03
N VAL A 181 12.38 0.82 -16.89
CA VAL A 181 11.82 -0.51 -16.59
C VAL A 181 12.96 -1.44 -16.22
N HIS A 182 12.94 -1.93 -14.98
CA HIS A 182 13.85 -2.92 -14.44
C HIS A 182 13.18 -4.28 -14.49
N THR A 183 13.88 -5.27 -15.02
CA THR A 183 13.43 -6.66 -15.10
C THR A 183 14.59 -7.58 -14.75
N PRO A 184 14.35 -8.85 -14.38
CA PRO A 184 15.43 -9.83 -14.21
C PRO A 184 16.31 -9.96 -15.48
N GLY A 185 15.71 -9.81 -16.67
CA GLY A 185 16.39 -9.85 -17.97
C GLY A 185 17.06 -8.53 -18.40
N GLY A 186 17.16 -7.53 -17.52
CA GLY A 186 17.87 -6.27 -17.77
C GLY A 186 16.99 -5.02 -17.69
N ARG A 187 17.49 -3.90 -18.21
CA ARG A 187 16.83 -2.58 -18.15
C ARG A 187 16.33 -2.14 -19.52
N ARG A 188 15.19 -1.43 -19.56
CA ARG A 188 14.63 -0.76 -20.74
C ARG A 188 14.26 0.67 -20.39
N ARG A 189 14.38 1.57 -21.36
CA ARG A 189 13.87 2.95 -21.24
C ARG A 189 12.64 3.08 -22.12
N LEU A 190 11.63 3.72 -21.57
CA LEU A 190 10.35 3.97 -22.20
C LEU A 190 10.17 5.49 -22.32
N GLY A 191 10.17 6.00 -23.55
CA GLY A 191 9.83 7.41 -23.80
C GLY A 191 8.33 7.66 -23.58
N GLN A 192 7.98 8.89 -23.24
CA GLN A 192 6.58 9.33 -23.14
C GLN A 192 5.84 9.15 -24.48
N GLU A 193 6.54 9.32 -25.61
CA GLU A 193 5.99 9.23 -26.96
C GLU A 193 5.37 7.84 -27.22
N LEU A 194 6.04 6.77 -26.74
CA LEU A 194 5.55 5.40 -26.89
C LEU A 194 4.21 5.16 -26.17
N ILE A 195 3.99 5.90 -25.06
CA ILE A 195 2.74 5.89 -24.31
C ILE A 195 1.67 6.64 -25.08
N GLU A 196 2.00 7.85 -25.56
CA GLU A 196 1.09 8.71 -26.33
C GLU A 196 0.58 8.03 -27.60
N GLU A 197 1.46 7.35 -28.35
CA GLU A 197 1.11 6.55 -29.54
C GLU A 197 0.07 5.44 -29.27
N ARG A 198 0.01 4.95 -28.02
CA ARG A 198 -0.89 3.85 -27.59
C ARG A 198 -2.06 4.35 -26.74
N ALA A 199 -2.08 5.63 -26.42
CA ALA A 199 -3.09 6.18 -25.54
C ALA A 199 -4.39 6.39 -26.32
N GLY A 200 -5.49 5.96 -25.71
CA GLY A 200 -6.85 6.25 -26.17
C GLY A 200 -7.66 6.89 -25.06
N TRP A 201 -8.70 7.65 -25.42
CA TRP A 201 -9.64 8.20 -24.44
C TRP A 201 -10.48 7.07 -23.82
N ARG A 202 -10.45 6.98 -22.49
CA ARG A 202 -11.12 5.92 -21.70
C ARG A 202 -11.87 6.53 -20.52
N LEU A 203 -13.02 5.95 -20.20
CA LEU A 203 -13.80 6.31 -19.02
C LEU A 203 -13.36 5.45 -17.84
N LEU A 204 -12.55 6.01 -16.94
CA LEU A 204 -11.95 5.26 -15.83
C LEU A 204 -12.25 5.92 -14.48
N TYR A 205 -12.42 5.09 -13.45
CA TYR A 205 -12.61 5.52 -12.07
C TYR A 205 -11.29 5.62 -11.31
N LEU A 206 -11.32 6.37 -10.20
CA LEU A 206 -10.31 6.34 -9.15
C LEU A 206 -11.02 6.22 -7.80
N HIS A 207 -10.65 5.20 -7.03
CA HIS A 207 -11.26 4.90 -5.74
C HIS A 207 -10.27 5.18 -4.61
N CYS A 208 -10.56 6.13 -3.73
CA CYS A 208 -9.72 6.37 -2.57
C CYS A 208 -10.04 5.39 -1.43
N VAL A 209 -8.98 4.91 -0.78
CA VAL A 209 -9.06 4.06 0.41
C VAL A 209 -9.78 4.72 1.59
N THR A 210 -9.89 6.05 1.60
CA THR A 210 -10.63 6.77 2.64
C THR A 210 -12.15 6.72 2.45
N GLY A 211 -12.64 6.12 1.36
CA GLY A 211 -14.06 5.85 1.16
C GLY A 211 -14.76 6.76 0.16
N TRP A 212 -14.02 7.49 -0.69
CA TRP A 212 -14.60 8.25 -1.78
C TRP A 212 -14.15 7.75 -3.15
N SER A 213 -15.02 7.86 -4.15
CA SER A 213 -14.73 7.51 -5.54
C SER A 213 -14.93 8.72 -6.45
N VAL A 214 -14.07 8.88 -7.44
CA VAL A 214 -14.25 9.84 -8.53
C VAL A 214 -14.31 9.09 -9.84
N GLY A 215 -15.37 9.32 -10.61
CA GLY A 215 -15.47 8.80 -11.96
C GLY A 215 -16.87 8.41 -12.40
N PRO A 216 -16.99 7.87 -13.63
CA PRO A 216 -15.87 7.71 -14.55
C PRO A 216 -15.40 9.08 -15.05
N ARG A 217 -14.10 9.24 -15.30
CA ARG A 217 -13.48 10.44 -15.89
C ARG A 217 -12.85 10.09 -17.22
N LYS A 218 -12.73 11.05 -18.12
CA LYS A 218 -12.15 10.81 -19.45
C LYS A 218 -10.62 10.92 -19.37
N TRP A 219 -9.91 9.80 -19.38
CA TRP A 219 -8.45 9.74 -19.34
C TRP A 219 -7.88 9.41 -20.71
N LEU A 220 -6.82 10.10 -21.12
CA LEU A 220 -6.00 9.67 -22.26
C LEU A 220 -4.96 8.70 -21.72
N ALA A 221 -5.15 7.41 -21.99
CA ALA A 221 -4.38 6.37 -21.32
C ALA A 221 -4.11 5.14 -22.21
N ALA A 222 -2.90 4.61 -22.11
CA ALA A 222 -2.43 3.41 -22.80
C ALA A 222 -2.44 2.20 -21.84
N PRO A 223 -2.92 1.01 -22.27
CA PRO A 223 -2.83 -0.19 -21.44
C PRO A 223 -1.36 -0.50 -21.10
N LEU A 224 -1.06 -0.71 -19.81
CA LEU A 224 0.31 -0.91 -19.34
C LEU A 224 0.98 -2.12 -20.03
N GLY A 225 0.25 -3.23 -20.14
CA GLY A 225 0.77 -4.44 -20.77
C GLY A 225 1.14 -4.26 -22.25
N GLU A 226 0.39 -3.44 -23.00
CA GLU A 226 0.70 -3.12 -24.40
C GLU A 226 1.96 -2.27 -24.51
N VAL A 227 2.11 -1.28 -23.64
CA VAL A 227 3.27 -0.40 -23.61
C VAL A 227 4.54 -1.19 -23.25
N LEU A 228 4.50 -2.03 -22.21
CA LEU A 228 5.64 -2.85 -21.82
C LEU A 228 6.04 -3.88 -22.89
N ARG A 229 5.06 -4.48 -23.56
CA ARG A 229 5.30 -5.41 -24.69
C ARG A 229 5.95 -4.68 -25.88
N ALA A 230 5.46 -3.50 -26.22
CA ALA A 230 6.04 -2.67 -27.29
C ALA A 230 7.48 -2.24 -26.97
N ALA A 231 7.77 -1.98 -25.69
CA ALA A 231 9.11 -1.68 -25.20
C ALA A 231 10.07 -2.90 -25.19
N ARG A 232 9.56 -4.08 -25.54
CA ARG A 232 10.30 -5.36 -25.47
C ARG A 232 10.92 -5.59 -24.09
N ALA A 233 10.19 -5.20 -23.04
CA ALA A 233 10.54 -5.56 -21.67
C ALA A 233 10.32 -7.07 -21.48
N PRO A 234 11.29 -7.82 -20.95
CA PRO A 234 11.08 -9.23 -20.65
C PRO A 234 10.15 -9.32 -19.43
N LEU A 235 8.96 -9.88 -19.64
CA LEU A 235 7.93 -9.99 -18.62
C LEU A 235 7.70 -11.48 -18.29
N PRO A 236 7.83 -11.88 -17.01
CA PRO A 236 7.38 -13.19 -16.57
C PRO A 236 5.84 -13.28 -16.59
N GLY A 237 5.31 -14.49 -16.50
CA GLY A 237 3.86 -14.74 -16.43
C GLY A 237 3.26 -14.42 -15.05
N ASP A 238 4.09 -14.33 -14.03
CA ASP A 238 3.73 -14.13 -12.62
C ASP A 238 4.72 -13.19 -11.91
N GLY A 239 4.54 -13.00 -10.61
CA GLY A 239 5.34 -12.08 -9.79
C GLY A 239 4.65 -10.73 -9.57
N TRP A 240 5.45 -9.69 -9.43
CA TRP A 240 5.03 -8.39 -8.94
C TRP A 240 5.59 -7.24 -9.77
N LEU A 241 4.84 -6.15 -9.81
CA LEU A 241 5.25 -4.89 -10.40
C LEU A 241 5.30 -3.82 -9.30
N LEU A 242 6.47 -3.25 -9.06
CA LEU A 242 6.64 -2.09 -8.19
C LEU A 242 6.80 -0.83 -9.06
N ALA A 243 5.85 0.08 -8.97
CA ALA A 243 5.88 1.36 -9.62
C ALA A 243 6.45 2.42 -8.66
N ARG A 244 7.39 3.24 -9.13
CA ARG A 244 8.04 4.28 -8.31
C ARG A 244 7.92 5.66 -8.95
N SER A 245 7.51 6.64 -8.18
CA SER A 245 7.44 8.04 -8.57
C SER A 245 8.83 8.66 -8.67
N ALA A 246 8.94 9.84 -9.27
CA ALA A 246 10.19 10.60 -9.28
C ALA A 246 10.63 11.09 -7.89
N GLY A 247 9.71 11.19 -6.92
CA GLY A 247 10.05 11.58 -5.55
C GLY A 247 10.45 10.40 -4.65
N GLY A 248 10.25 9.15 -5.10
CA GLY A 248 10.54 7.93 -4.35
C GLY A 248 9.33 7.16 -3.83
N TYR A 249 8.11 7.71 -3.87
CA TYR A 249 6.87 7.02 -3.52
C TYR A 249 6.68 5.80 -4.40
N SER A 250 6.38 4.66 -3.79
CA SER A 250 6.16 3.43 -4.52
C SER A 250 4.84 2.76 -4.17
N ALA A 251 4.36 1.95 -5.10
CA ALA A 251 3.28 1.01 -4.85
C ALA A 251 3.54 -0.29 -5.61
N VAL A 252 3.20 -1.41 -4.97
CA VAL A 252 3.37 -2.75 -5.51
C VAL A 252 2.02 -3.32 -5.96
N LEU A 253 2.02 -4.00 -7.10
CA LEU A 253 0.84 -4.61 -7.72
C LEU A 253 1.18 -6.04 -8.18
N PRO A 254 0.25 -7.01 -8.11
CA PRO A 254 0.43 -8.29 -8.78
C PRO A 254 0.66 -8.07 -10.28
N LEU A 255 1.73 -8.63 -10.84
CA LEU A 255 2.12 -8.37 -12.23
C LEU A 255 0.99 -8.74 -13.21
N PRO A 256 0.34 -9.92 -13.14
CA PRO A 256 -0.74 -10.27 -14.07
C PRO A 256 -1.88 -9.25 -14.06
N LEU A 257 -2.26 -8.78 -12.86
CA LEU A 257 -3.32 -7.78 -12.69
C LEU A 257 -2.92 -6.42 -13.26
N ALA A 258 -1.67 -6.00 -13.04
CA ALA A 258 -1.15 -4.77 -13.61
C ALA A 258 -1.10 -4.81 -15.14
N LEU A 259 -0.69 -5.93 -15.73
CA LEU A 259 -0.63 -6.10 -17.19
C LEU A 259 -2.02 -6.12 -17.84
N GLU A 260 -3.03 -6.67 -17.14
CA GLU A 260 -4.40 -6.80 -17.64
C GLU A 260 -5.23 -5.52 -17.45
N ALA A 261 -5.10 -4.84 -16.30
CA ALA A 261 -6.07 -3.83 -15.87
C ALA A 261 -5.48 -2.46 -15.49
N ALA A 262 -4.15 -2.28 -15.56
CA ALA A 262 -3.55 -0.97 -15.32
C ALA A 262 -3.23 -0.23 -16.62
N TYR A 263 -3.11 1.09 -16.50
CA TYR A 263 -2.88 2.02 -17.59
C TYR A 263 -1.78 3.02 -17.24
N LEU A 264 -1.10 3.52 -18.27
CA LEU A 264 -0.28 4.72 -18.20
C LEU A 264 -1.09 5.88 -18.77
N ALA A 265 -1.38 6.89 -17.95
CA ALA A 265 -2.19 8.04 -18.34
C ALA A 265 -1.33 9.29 -18.56
N VAL A 266 -1.63 10.02 -19.63
CA VAL A 266 -0.94 11.23 -20.10
C VAL A 266 -1.88 12.43 -20.33
N GLY A 267 -3.20 12.21 -20.25
CA GLY A 267 -4.21 13.26 -20.36
C GLY A 267 -5.44 13.01 -19.49
N LEU A 268 -6.20 14.07 -19.23
CA LEU A 268 -7.42 14.06 -18.42
C LEU A 268 -8.40 15.13 -18.91
N GLU A 269 -9.67 14.74 -19.08
CA GLU A 269 -10.78 15.60 -19.52
C GLU A 269 -10.41 16.44 -20.77
N GLU A 270 -9.98 15.77 -21.84
CA GLU A 270 -9.67 16.37 -23.15
C GLU A 270 -8.46 17.34 -23.15
N GLY A 271 -7.73 17.42 -22.04
CA GLY A 271 -6.50 18.18 -21.89
C GLY A 271 -5.28 17.35 -21.50
N PRO A 272 -4.10 17.99 -21.44
CA PRO A 272 -2.89 17.35 -20.87
C PRO A 272 -3.13 16.98 -19.41
N LEU A 273 -2.45 15.94 -18.93
CA LEU A 273 -2.57 15.54 -17.53
C LEU A 273 -2.11 16.71 -16.62
N PRO A 274 -2.91 17.14 -15.63
CA PRO A 274 -2.48 18.19 -14.71
C PRO A 274 -1.35 17.73 -13.79
N LEU A 275 -0.47 18.64 -13.39
CA LEU A 275 0.72 18.32 -12.58
C LEU A 275 0.36 17.65 -11.26
N GLU A 276 -0.66 18.15 -10.57
CA GLU A 276 -1.17 17.61 -9.30
C GLU A 276 -1.80 16.21 -9.46
N ARG A 277 -2.17 15.85 -10.69
CA ARG A 277 -2.71 14.54 -11.09
C ARG A 277 -1.65 13.57 -11.58
N GLY A 278 -0.39 13.98 -11.63
CA GLY A 278 0.73 13.11 -11.92
C GLY A 278 1.43 13.37 -13.26
N ALA A 279 1.22 14.54 -13.88
CA ALA A 279 1.88 14.88 -15.14
C ALA A 279 3.41 14.77 -15.06
N PRO A 280 4.08 14.27 -16.10
CA PRO A 280 3.52 14.00 -17.42
C PRO A 280 2.93 12.59 -17.57
N VAL A 281 3.35 11.62 -16.75
CA VAL A 281 2.86 10.24 -16.79
C VAL A 281 2.52 9.75 -15.40
N ARG A 282 1.34 9.13 -15.25
CA ARG A 282 0.98 8.37 -14.05
C ARG A 282 0.64 6.92 -14.37
N LEU A 283 0.85 6.03 -13.40
CA LEU A 283 0.14 4.77 -13.34
C LEU A 283 -1.30 5.02 -12.87
N LEU A 284 -2.25 4.32 -13.49
CA LEU A 284 -3.66 4.29 -13.10
C LEU A 284 -4.14 2.84 -13.08
N ALA A 285 -4.62 2.37 -11.94
CA ALA A 285 -5.16 1.03 -11.75
C ALA A 285 -6.60 1.12 -11.25
N PRO A 286 -7.60 1.23 -12.16
CA PRO A 286 -8.99 1.53 -11.80
C PRO A 286 -9.64 0.50 -10.88
N THR A 287 -9.20 -0.76 -10.96
CA THR A 287 -9.72 -1.87 -10.15
C THR A 287 -9.15 -1.87 -8.73
N LEU A 288 -8.08 -1.11 -8.49
CA LEU A 288 -7.36 -1.00 -7.23
C LEU A 288 -7.60 0.36 -6.57
N TYR A 289 -7.37 0.42 -5.26
CA TYR A 289 -7.42 1.68 -4.55
C TYR A 289 -6.32 2.65 -5.01
N GLY A 290 -6.61 3.94 -4.92
CA GLY A 290 -5.86 5.02 -5.55
C GLY A 290 -4.42 5.16 -5.11
N TRP A 291 -4.02 4.59 -3.96
CA TRP A 291 -2.62 4.57 -3.55
C TRP A 291 -1.76 3.70 -4.48
N LYS A 292 -2.36 2.69 -5.14
CA LYS A 292 -1.71 1.88 -6.17
C LYS A 292 -1.47 2.63 -7.48
N SER A 293 -2.16 3.74 -7.70
CA SER A 293 -2.07 4.55 -8.92
C SER A 293 -0.99 5.64 -8.77
N VAL A 294 0.27 5.26 -8.94
CA VAL A 294 1.46 6.12 -8.74
C VAL A 294 1.48 7.33 -9.67
N LYS A 295 1.57 8.53 -9.11
CA LYS A 295 1.76 9.79 -9.84
C LYS A 295 3.25 10.00 -10.19
N TRP A 296 3.53 10.78 -11.23
CA TRP A 296 4.90 11.13 -11.63
C TRP A 296 5.77 9.88 -11.80
N LEU A 297 5.22 8.87 -12.48
CA LEU A 297 5.80 7.54 -12.57
C LEU A 297 7.16 7.59 -13.28
N ARG A 298 8.22 7.17 -12.61
CA ARG A 298 9.59 7.25 -13.12
C ARG A 298 10.23 5.88 -13.33
N GLU A 299 9.86 4.90 -12.53
CA GLU A 299 10.41 3.55 -12.64
C GLU A 299 9.35 2.48 -12.48
N ILE A 300 9.57 1.36 -13.16
CA ILE A 300 8.80 0.14 -13.03
C ILE A 300 9.79 -0.99 -12.74
N HIS A 301 9.62 -1.70 -11.65
CA HIS A 301 10.43 -2.86 -11.29
C HIS A 301 9.56 -4.11 -11.40
N VAL A 302 9.94 -5.02 -12.28
CA VAL A 302 9.36 -6.37 -12.38
C VAL A 302 10.14 -7.26 -11.43
N LEU A 303 9.44 -7.81 -10.44
CA LEU A 303 10.01 -8.54 -9.32
C LEU A 303 9.43 -9.95 -9.25
N GLU A 304 10.26 -10.95 -8.98
CA GLU A 304 9.80 -12.32 -8.75
C GLU A 304 9.10 -12.46 -7.39
N SER A 305 9.61 -11.73 -6.38
CA SER A 305 9.11 -11.77 -5.01
C SER A 305 8.42 -10.47 -4.61
N TYR A 306 7.47 -10.59 -3.68
CA TYR A 306 6.77 -9.45 -3.10
C TYR A 306 7.71 -8.56 -2.28
N VAL A 307 7.57 -7.24 -2.44
CA VAL A 307 8.20 -6.21 -1.61
C VAL A 307 7.17 -5.10 -1.36
N ASP A 308 7.07 -4.63 -0.11
CA ASP A 308 6.16 -3.54 0.23
C ASP A 308 6.49 -2.25 -0.54
N GLY A 309 5.46 -1.55 -1.00
CA GLY A 309 5.56 -0.15 -1.36
C GLY A 309 5.36 0.78 -0.15
N TYR A 310 5.15 2.07 -0.40
CA TYR A 310 5.05 3.09 0.65
C TYR A 310 3.94 2.78 1.67
N TRP A 311 2.72 2.50 1.21
CA TRP A 311 1.58 2.27 2.10
C TRP A 311 1.52 0.83 2.58
N GLU A 312 2.01 -0.12 1.79
CA GLU A 312 2.03 -1.53 2.19
C GLU A 312 2.95 -1.74 3.39
N ALA A 313 4.08 -1.03 3.44
CA ALA A 313 4.97 -0.98 4.62
C ALA A 313 4.27 -0.43 5.87
N ARG A 314 3.16 0.31 5.69
CA ARG A 314 2.36 0.94 6.75
C ARG A 314 1.07 0.19 7.05
N GLY A 315 0.99 -1.08 6.68
CA GLY A 315 -0.16 -1.93 6.98
C GLY A 315 -1.26 -1.95 5.91
N TYR A 316 -1.09 -1.29 4.77
CA TYR A 316 -2.08 -1.35 3.67
C TYR A 316 -1.95 -2.64 2.87
N HIS A 317 -3.07 -3.07 2.29
CA HIS A 317 -3.16 -4.38 1.66
C HIS A 317 -2.22 -4.55 0.44
N GLU A 318 -1.68 -5.75 0.28
CA GLU A 318 -0.68 -6.12 -0.73
C GLU A 318 -1.23 -5.97 -2.15
N ARG A 319 -2.45 -6.46 -2.40
CA ARG A 319 -3.19 -6.29 -3.67
C ARG A 319 -3.98 -4.99 -3.78
N GLY A 320 -4.88 -4.67 -2.84
CA GLY A 320 -5.60 -3.40 -2.83
C GLY A 320 -6.85 -3.36 -3.71
N LEU A 321 -7.50 -4.49 -3.99
CA LEU A 321 -8.68 -4.59 -4.84
C LEU A 321 -9.90 -3.92 -4.20
N VAL A 322 -10.52 -3.01 -4.96
CA VAL A 322 -11.64 -2.19 -4.48
C VAL A 322 -12.89 -3.05 -4.23
N ALA A 323 -13.21 -3.96 -5.15
CA ALA A 323 -14.39 -4.82 -5.07
C ALA A 323 -14.36 -5.79 -3.88
N ALA A 324 -13.17 -6.10 -3.36
CA ALA A 324 -12.98 -6.99 -2.21
C ALA A 324 -12.68 -6.25 -0.90
N GLU A 325 -12.77 -4.92 -0.90
CA GLU A 325 -12.49 -4.08 0.28
C GLU A 325 -11.10 -4.29 0.90
N GLU A 326 -10.12 -4.60 0.06
CA GLU A 326 -8.75 -4.87 0.46
C GLU A 326 -8.01 -3.58 0.83
N ARG A 327 -8.33 -3.00 1.99
CA ARG A 327 -7.76 -1.73 2.45
C ARG A 327 -6.48 -1.95 3.24
N PHE A 328 -6.53 -2.88 4.19
CA PHE A 328 -5.45 -3.15 5.14
C PHE A 328 -5.05 -4.62 5.12
N LYS A 329 -3.80 -4.88 5.48
CA LYS A 329 -3.27 -6.22 5.74
C LYS A 329 -4.06 -6.85 6.88
N LEU A 330 -4.33 -8.15 6.74
CA LEU A 330 -4.85 -8.98 7.83
C LEU A 330 -3.68 -9.81 8.37
N ARG A 331 -3.29 -9.53 9.61
CA ARG A 331 -2.21 -10.20 10.35
C ARG A 331 -2.67 -10.77 11.68
N ASN A 332 -3.92 -10.55 12.08
CA ASN A 332 -4.52 -11.13 13.27
C ASN A 332 -4.80 -12.63 13.05
N PRO A 333 -4.11 -13.54 13.77
CA PRO A 333 -4.28 -14.98 13.61
C PRO A 333 -5.72 -15.45 13.87
N GLY A 334 -6.39 -14.89 14.89
CA GLY A 334 -7.76 -15.27 15.23
C GLY A 334 -8.77 -14.91 14.15
N LEU A 335 -8.52 -13.84 13.39
CA LEU A 335 -9.36 -13.46 12.24
C LEU A 335 -8.96 -14.20 10.96
N LEU A 336 -7.75 -14.74 10.87
CA LEU A 336 -7.29 -15.53 9.73
C LEU A 336 -7.92 -16.94 9.72
N GLU A 337 -8.21 -17.52 10.90
CA GLU A 337 -8.85 -18.83 11.02
C GLU A 337 -10.35 -18.79 10.65
N ASP A 338 -11.08 -17.75 11.06
CA ASP A 338 -12.47 -17.50 10.65
C ASP A 338 -12.62 -17.12 9.17
N HIS A 339 -11.56 -16.54 8.58
CA HIS A 339 -11.42 -16.23 7.16
C HIS A 339 -10.51 -17.21 6.41
N ALA A 340 -10.36 -18.45 6.90
CA ALA A 340 -9.98 -19.54 6.01
C ALA A 340 -10.98 -19.48 4.86
N LEU A 341 -10.51 -19.04 3.69
CA LEU A 341 -11.33 -18.79 2.52
C LEU A 341 -11.93 -20.11 2.10
N LYS A 342 -13.06 -20.50 2.70
CA LYS A 342 -13.87 -21.59 2.19
C LYS A 342 -14.21 -21.18 0.76
N PRO A 343 -13.75 -21.93 -0.25
CA PRO A 343 -14.29 -21.73 -1.58
C PRO A 343 -15.82 -21.84 -1.44
N PRO A 344 -16.61 -20.93 -2.03
CA PRO A 344 -18.02 -21.23 -2.19
C PRO A 344 -18.10 -22.55 -2.96
N GLU A 345 -18.89 -23.49 -2.45
CA GLU A 345 -19.14 -24.74 -3.16
C GLU A 345 -19.58 -24.41 -4.59
N PRO A 346 -19.07 -25.14 -5.61
CA PRO A 346 -19.47 -24.92 -6.98
C PRO A 346 -21.00 -25.05 -7.08
N ARG A 347 -21.67 -24.00 -7.54
CA ARG A 347 -23.06 -24.07 -7.97
C ARG A 347 -23.11 -24.57 -9.41
#